data_AF-M3H663-F1
#
_entry.id   AF-M3H663-F1
#
_cell.length_a   1.000
_cell.length_b   1.000
_cell.length_c   1.000
_cell.angle_alpha   90.00
_cell.angle_beta   90.00
_cell.angle_gamma   90.00
#
_symmetry.space_group_name_H-M   'P 1'
#
loop_
_entity.id
_entity.type
_entity.pdbx_description
1 polymer ?
#
loop_
_entity_poly.entity_id
_entity_poly.type
_entity_poly.pdbx_seq_one_letter_code
_entity_poly.pdbx_strand_id
1 'polypeptide(L)'
;MNFKRSKNHFPEQILAISYDEIQNSLGREFSILSSWCKKEYGKFTQFLNSGNLKKAKETWKEIFISRKDDFIKVLKAGKKDTKAEEFVGDSFSLATLLKDYEIAETMSFLKDYNCINSNIFFQKARYYGATDHKEEMLNSIRDCLIMGLSKNRFLQDKDFQHFIQDSNFIQTLEKYHTINNEVQKAIETIDIQTFENILSSIPSFYPCKS
;
A
#
# COMPACT_ATOMS: atom_id res chain seq x y z
N MET A 1 -30.03 5.15 16.02
CA MET A 1 -29.03 4.17 16.49
C MET A 1 -27.73 4.43 15.75
N ASN A 2 -26.72 4.97 16.43
CA ASN A 2 -25.40 5.25 15.86
C ASN A 2 -24.43 4.16 16.29
N PHE A 3 -24.02 3.30 15.37
CA PHE A 3 -22.95 2.34 15.60
C PHE A 3 -21.59 3.09 15.57
N LYS A 4 -21.04 3.36 16.76
CA LYS A 4 -19.62 3.73 16.90
C LYS A 4 -18.79 2.50 16.53
N ARG A 5 -18.04 2.57 15.43
CA ARG A 5 -17.00 1.59 15.09
C ARG A 5 -15.92 1.62 16.17
N SER A 6 -15.65 0.44 16.73
CA SER A 6 -14.55 0.15 17.64
C SER A 6 -13.21 0.53 16.98
N LYS A 7 -12.45 1.40 17.64
CA LYS A 7 -11.06 1.74 17.30
C LYS A 7 -10.14 0.79 18.05
N ASN A 8 -9.89 -0.39 17.48
CA ASN A 8 -8.75 -1.20 17.89
C ASN A 8 -7.75 -1.19 16.73
N HIS A 9 -6.69 -0.38 16.85
CA HIS A 9 -5.51 -0.42 16.00
C HIS A 9 -4.29 -0.53 16.91
N PHE A 10 -3.77 -1.75 17.10
CA PHE A 10 -2.39 -1.92 17.50
C PHE A 10 -1.55 -2.13 16.23
N PRO A 11 -0.45 -1.38 16.00
CA PRO A 11 0.37 -0.70 17.00
C PRO A 11 0.38 0.83 16.81
N GLU A 12 -0.71 1.54 17.05
CA GLU A 12 -0.66 3.02 17.07
C GLU A 12 0.28 3.56 18.18
N GLN A 13 0.47 2.81 19.26
CA GLN A 13 1.23 3.26 20.44
C GLN A 13 2.75 3.07 20.31
N ILE A 14 3.23 2.02 19.63
CA ILE A 14 4.68 1.82 19.37
C ILE A 14 5.14 2.73 18.21
N LEU A 15 4.22 3.20 17.37
CA LEU A 15 4.49 4.05 16.22
C LEU A 15 4.45 5.57 16.52
N ALA A 16 3.94 5.99 17.68
CA ALA A 16 3.80 7.40 18.04
C ALA A 16 5.13 8.10 18.39
N ILE A 17 6.09 7.35 18.94
CA ILE A 17 7.37 7.89 19.41
C ILE A 17 8.21 8.49 18.26
N SER A 18 8.13 7.91 17.05
CA SER A 18 8.89 8.41 15.90
C SER A 18 8.30 9.67 15.24
N TYR A 19 7.03 9.99 15.52
CA TYR A 19 6.34 11.11 14.85
C TYR A 19 6.67 12.45 15.49
N ASP A 20 6.64 12.50 16.83
CA ASP A 20 6.96 13.73 17.56
C ASP A 20 8.44 14.08 17.43
N GLU A 21 9.35 13.10 17.41
CA GLU A 21 10.80 13.33 17.24
C GLU A 21 11.17 13.84 15.82
N ILE A 22 10.52 13.34 14.77
CA ILE A 22 10.77 13.78 13.39
C ILE A 22 10.10 15.15 13.12
N GLN A 23 8.87 15.36 13.62
CA GLN A 23 8.21 16.66 13.51
C GLN A 23 8.97 17.74 14.30
N ASN A 24 9.57 17.39 15.44
CA ASN A 24 10.39 18.32 16.23
C ASN A 24 11.76 18.61 15.59
N SER A 25 12.32 17.70 14.79
CA SER A 25 13.60 17.93 14.08
C SER A 25 13.45 18.61 12.71
N LEU A 26 12.32 18.42 12.00
CA LEU A 26 12.09 18.97 10.64
C LEU A 26 11.02 20.07 10.55
N GLY A 27 10.19 20.28 11.58
CA GLY A 27 9.06 21.23 11.68
C GLY A 27 8.66 22.01 10.42
N ARG A 28 9.38 23.10 10.13
CA ARG A 28 9.10 24.01 8.99
C ARG A 28 9.44 23.38 7.63
N GLU A 29 10.56 22.66 7.53
CA GLU A 29 10.98 21.95 6.32
C GLU A 29 9.95 20.88 5.94
N PHE A 30 9.50 20.07 6.91
CA PHE A 30 8.46 19.06 6.65
C PHE A 30 7.16 19.68 6.15
N SER A 31 6.71 20.79 6.75
CA SER A 31 5.50 21.51 6.30
C SER A 31 5.61 21.98 4.84
N ILE A 32 6.78 22.52 4.45
CA ILE A 32 7.06 22.95 3.07
C ILE A 32 7.05 21.75 2.12
N LEU A 33 7.75 20.66 2.48
CA LEU A 33 7.85 19.47 1.64
C LEU A 33 6.50 18.74 1.49
N SER A 34 5.72 18.63 2.58
CA SER A 34 4.37 18.07 2.55
C SER A 34 3.44 18.89 1.65
N SER A 35 3.47 20.22 1.77
CA SER A 35 2.66 21.11 0.92
C SER A 35 3.03 20.99 -0.57
N TRP A 36 4.33 20.93 -0.88
CA TRP A 36 4.81 20.67 -2.23
C TRP A 36 4.31 19.30 -2.75
N CYS A 37 4.49 18.22 -1.97
CA CYS A 37 4.06 16.88 -2.36
C CYS A 37 2.56 16.84 -2.65
N LYS A 38 1.73 17.47 -1.80
CA LYS A 38 0.27 17.58 -1.99
C LYS A 38 -0.10 18.31 -3.27
N LYS A 39 0.58 19.43 -3.56
CA LYS A 39 0.34 20.23 -4.77
C LYS A 39 0.67 19.43 -6.03
N GLU A 40 1.85 18.82 -6.08
CA GLU A 40 2.27 18.07 -7.27
C GLU A 40 1.46 16.79 -7.46
N TYR A 41 1.13 16.07 -6.38
CA TYR A 41 0.22 14.94 -6.44
C TYR A 41 -1.18 15.34 -6.96
N GLY A 42 -1.68 16.52 -6.59
CA GLY A 42 -2.93 17.07 -7.14
C GLY A 42 -2.89 17.25 -8.66
N LYS A 43 -1.77 17.72 -9.22
CA LYS A 43 -1.60 17.81 -10.69
C LYS A 43 -1.52 16.44 -11.33
N PHE A 44 -0.73 15.54 -10.74
CA PHE A 44 -0.55 14.18 -11.23
C PHE A 44 -1.88 13.43 -11.34
N THR A 45 -2.69 13.43 -10.27
CA THR A 45 -4.01 12.79 -10.24
C THR A 45 -4.99 13.42 -11.23
N GLN A 46 -4.95 14.75 -11.40
CA GLN A 46 -5.75 15.43 -12.42
C GLN A 46 -5.41 14.93 -13.83
N PHE A 47 -4.13 14.78 -14.18
CA PHE A 47 -3.73 14.26 -15.48
C PHE A 47 -4.05 12.77 -15.64
N LEU A 48 -3.85 11.98 -14.58
CA LEU A 48 -4.18 10.55 -14.57
C LEU A 48 -5.68 10.33 -14.82
N ASN A 49 -6.54 11.02 -14.06
CA ASN A 49 -8.00 10.87 -14.12
C ASN A 49 -8.61 11.40 -15.43
N SER A 50 -7.97 12.39 -16.06
CA SER A 50 -8.39 12.89 -17.38
C SER A 50 -7.92 11.99 -18.54
N GLY A 51 -7.15 10.93 -18.27
CA GLY A 51 -6.58 10.07 -19.30
C GLY A 51 -5.41 10.70 -20.05
N ASN A 52 -4.89 11.85 -19.62
CA ASN A 52 -3.71 12.47 -20.21
C ASN A 52 -2.43 11.82 -19.68
N LEU A 53 -2.21 10.56 -20.08
CA LEU A 53 -1.15 9.71 -19.52
C LEU A 53 0.26 10.25 -19.80
N LYS A 54 0.44 10.98 -20.91
CA LYS A 54 1.71 11.65 -21.22
C LYS A 54 2.05 12.69 -20.15
N LYS A 55 1.13 13.62 -19.87
CA LYS A 55 1.35 14.63 -18.82
C LYS A 55 1.45 14.00 -17.44
N ALA A 56 0.66 12.96 -17.15
CA ALA A 56 0.77 12.22 -15.89
C ALA A 56 2.17 11.62 -15.70
N LYS A 57 2.75 11.02 -16.74
CA LYS A 57 4.13 10.48 -16.70
C LYS A 57 5.18 11.58 -16.57
N GLU A 58 5.02 12.71 -17.25
CA GLU A 58 5.91 13.88 -17.11
C GLU A 58 5.91 14.40 -15.67
N THR A 59 4.73 14.63 -15.09
CA THR A 59 4.59 15.07 -13.69
C THR A 59 5.12 14.03 -12.70
N TRP A 60 4.90 12.74 -12.95
CA TRP A 60 5.48 11.66 -12.13
C TRP A 60 7.01 11.74 -12.10
N LYS A 61 7.66 11.96 -13.26
CA LYS A 61 9.12 12.14 -13.33
C LYS A 61 9.59 13.37 -12.54
N GLU A 62 8.88 14.50 -12.64
CA GLU A 62 9.22 15.72 -11.89
C GLU A 62 9.14 15.51 -10.38
N ILE A 63 8.11 14.79 -9.91
CA ILE A 63 7.92 14.52 -8.47
C ILE A 63 8.99 13.57 -7.96
N PHE A 64 9.15 12.42 -8.61
CA PHE A 64 9.92 11.33 -8.04
C PHE A 64 11.36 11.28 -8.53
N ILE A 65 11.61 11.49 -9.82
CA ILE A 65 12.98 11.41 -10.37
C ILE A 65 13.76 12.67 -10.01
N SER A 66 13.16 13.85 -10.19
CA SER A 66 13.87 15.11 -9.94
C SER A 66 13.98 15.48 -8.45
N ARG A 67 13.07 14.98 -7.60
CA ARG A 67 13.02 15.33 -6.17
C ARG A 67 12.85 14.11 -5.25
N LYS A 68 13.51 13.00 -5.61
CA LYS A 68 13.45 11.71 -4.89
C LYS A 68 13.68 11.84 -3.39
N ASP A 69 14.76 12.50 -2.99
CA ASP A 69 15.15 12.58 -1.57
C ASP A 69 14.14 13.38 -0.73
N ASP A 70 13.61 14.45 -1.31
CA ASP A 70 12.55 15.25 -0.69
C ASP A 70 11.26 14.43 -0.54
N PHE A 71 10.89 13.67 -1.57
CA PHE A 71 9.75 12.76 -1.51
C PHE A 71 9.94 11.68 -0.43
N ILE A 72 11.13 11.06 -0.36
CA ILE A 72 11.45 10.04 0.65
C ILE A 72 11.39 10.63 2.07
N LYS A 73 11.85 11.86 2.29
CA LYS A 73 11.72 12.54 3.57
C LYS A 73 10.24 12.67 3.99
N VAL A 74 9.36 13.09 3.07
CA VAL A 74 7.92 13.20 3.32
C VAL A 74 7.32 11.83 3.64
N LEU A 75 7.67 10.80 2.87
CA LEU A 75 7.20 9.44 3.06
C LEU A 75 7.61 8.87 4.43
N LYS A 76 8.87 9.04 4.85
CA LYS A 76 9.39 8.55 6.15
C LYS A 76 8.77 9.29 7.34
N ALA A 77 8.59 10.60 7.23
CA ALA A 77 8.00 11.43 8.29
C ALA A 77 6.47 11.25 8.38
N GLY A 78 5.85 10.85 7.28
CA GLY A 78 4.42 10.98 7.03
C GLY A 78 3.53 9.80 7.43
N LYS A 79 3.63 9.25 8.66
CA LYS A 79 2.55 8.35 9.17
C LYS A 79 1.15 8.98 9.12
N LYS A 80 1.05 10.30 8.92
CA LYS A 80 -0.20 11.06 8.71
C LYS A 80 -0.37 11.67 7.30
N ASP A 81 0.65 11.65 6.44
CA ASP A 81 0.55 12.26 5.10
C ASP A 81 0.25 11.19 4.05
N THR A 82 -1.02 10.77 4.00
CA THR A 82 -1.53 9.74 3.07
C THR A 82 -1.24 10.07 1.61
N LYS A 83 -0.94 11.34 1.27
CA LYS A 83 -0.73 11.78 -0.10
C LYS A 83 0.54 11.25 -0.74
N ALA A 84 1.60 11.02 0.02
CA ALA A 84 2.80 10.38 -0.51
C ALA A 84 2.55 8.90 -0.83
N GLU A 85 1.87 8.17 0.06
CA GLU A 85 1.49 6.76 -0.19
C GLU A 85 0.46 6.63 -1.31
N GLU A 86 -0.53 7.52 -1.36
CA GLU A 86 -1.50 7.60 -2.45
C GLU A 86 -0.81 7.88 -3.79
N PHE A 87 0.17 8.79 -3.84
CA PHE A 87 0.99 9.02 -5.05
C PHE A 87 1.66 7.73 -5.53
N VAL A 88 2.17 6.90 -4.64
CA VAL A 88 2.78 5.63 -5.06
C VAL A 88 1.74 4.63 -5.58
N GLY A 89 0.59 4.51 -4.91
CA GLY A 89 -0.51 3.68 -5.40
C GLY A 89 -0.97 4.11 -6.79
N ASP A 90 -1.12 5.41 -7.02
CA ASP A 90 -1.52 5.96 -8.31
C ASP A 90 -0.39 5.89 -9.35
N SER A 91 0.87 5.84 -8.94
CA SER A 91 2.00 5.55 -9.82
C SER A 91 1.94 4.12 -10.37
N PHE A 92 1.56 3.13 -9.55
CA PHE A 92 1.27 1.76 -10.06
C PHE A 92 0.05 1.74 -10.99
N SER A 93 -0.94 2.59 -10.75
CA SER A 93 -2.08 2.75 -11.67
C SER A 93 -1.62 3.29 -13.02
N LEU A 94 -0.78 4.33 -13.04
CA LEU A 94 -0.15 4.85 -14.25
C LEU A 94 0.69 3.76 -14.96
N ALA A 95 1.50 3.01 -14.21
CA ALA A 95 2.30 1.91 -14.73
C ALA A 95 1.41 0.84 -15.39
N THR A 96 0.27 0.51 -14.79
CA THR A 96 -0.71 -0.45 -15.34
C THR A 96 -1.28 0.05 -16.67
N LEU A 97 -1.73 1.32 -16.71
CA LEU A 97 -2.32 1.92 -17.91
C LEU A 97 -1.32 2.02 -19.08
N LEU A 98 -0.04 2.28 -18.77
CA LEU A 98 1.02 2.39 -19.76
C LEU A 98 1.77 1.07 -20.02
N LYS A 99 1.51 0.01 -19.24
CA LYS A 99 2.33 -1.21 -19.15
C LYS A 99 3.83 -0.88 -18.97
N ASP A 100 4.11 0.06 -18.09
CA ASP A 100 5.42 0.67 -17.92
C ASP A 100 6.20 0.05 -16.76
N TYR A 101 7.16 -0.80 -17.08
CA TYR A 101 8.00 -1.48 -16.11
C TYR A 101 8.90 -0.53 -15.31
N GLU A 102 9.42 0.52 -15.95
CA GLU A 102 10.32 1.49 -15.29
C GLU A 102 9.60 2.15 -14.11
N ILE A 103 8.34 2.55 -14.30
CA ILE A 103 7.53 3.14 -13.22
C ILE A 103 7.29 2.13 -12.10
N ALA A 104 6.91 0.89 -12.45
CA ALA A 104 6.61 -0.15 -11.47
C ALA A 104 7.83 -0.59 -10.65
N GLU A 105 8.99 -0.71 -11.30
CA GLU A 105 10.28 -1.00 -10.66
C GLU A 105 10.68 0.16 -9.75
N THR A 106 10.63 1.38 -10.27
CA THR A 106 11.00 2.60 -9.54
C THR A 106 10.16 2.78 -8.27
N MET A 107 8.88 2.41 -8.29
CA MET A 107 7.98 2.49 -7.14
C MET A 107 8.08 1.28 -6.19
N SER A 108 8.73 0.19 -6.60
CA SER A 108 8.84 -1.03 -5.80
C SER A 108 9.83 -0.95 -4.64
N PHE A 109 10.66 0.10 -4.57
CA PHE A 109 11.54 0.41 -3.42
C PHE A 109 10.78 0.62 -2.10
N LEU A 110 9.46 0.79 -2.16
CA LEU A 110 8.62 0.93 -0.98
C LEU A 110 8.64 -0.28 -0.04
N LYS A 111 9.08 -1.47 -0.47
CA LYS A 111 9.20 -2.63 0.44
C LYS A 111 10.09 -2.34 1.65
N ASP A 112 10.99 -1.36 1.54
CA ASP A 112 11.92 -0.96 2.60
C ASP A 112 11.31 0.07 3.58
N TYR A 113 10.11 0.54 3.29
CA TYR A 113 9.41 1.58 4.04
C TYR A 113 8.14 0.94 4.59
N ASN A 114 7.93 1.01 5.91
CA ASN A 114 6.76 0.44 6.60
C ASN A 114 5.44 1.16 6.21
N CYS A 115 5.09 1.16 4.93
CA CYS A 115 3.89 1.75 4.39
C CYS A 115 2.66 0.99 4.88
N ILE A 116 1.62 1.74 5.25
CA ILE A 116 0.40 1.18 5.85
C ILE A 116 -0.79 1.19 4.89
N ASN A 117 -0.67 1.85 3.74
CA ASN A 117 -1.74 1.92 2.76
C ASN A 117 -1.83 0.66 1.89
N SER A 118 -2.78 -0.21 2.24
CA SER A 118 -3.10 -1.44 1.49
C SER A 118 -3.45 -1.20 0.01
N ASN A 119 -3.87 0.02 -0.35
CA ASN A 119 -4.15 0.38 -1.75
C ASN A 119 -2.91 0.30 -2.65
N ILE A 120 -1.70 0.50 -2.11
CA ILE A 120 -0.47 0.37 -2.89
C ILE A 120 -0.34 -1.06 -3.42
N PHE A 121 -0.51 -2.06 -2.54
CA PHE A 121 -0.45 -3.47 -2.91
C PHE A 121 -1.59 -3.88 -3.85
N PHE A 122 -2.77 -3.29 -3.68
CA PHE A 122 -3.88 -3.49 -4.60
C PHE A 122 -3.54 -3.02 -6.02
N GLN A 123 -3.00 -1.81 -6.17
CA GLN A 123 -2.61 -1.26 -7.48
C GLN A 123 -1.41 -2.01 -8.07
N LYS A 124 -0.48 -2.45 -7.23
CA LYS A 124 0.64 -3.31 -7.63
C LYS A 124 0.17 -4.67 -8.15
N ALA A 125 -0.84 -5.28 -7.50
CA ALA A 125 -1.47 -6.50 -8.00
C ALA A 125 -2.12 -6.28 -9.38
N ARG A 126 -2.80 -5.15 -9.59
CA ARG A 126 -3.38 -4.80 -10.91
C ARG A 126 -2.30 -4.69 -11.99
N TYR A 127 -1.19 -4.02 -11.68
CA TYR A 127 -0.05 -3.92 -12.60
C TYR A 127 0.48 -5.29 -13.01
N TYR A 128 0.76 -6.17 -12.05
CA TYR A 128 1.30 -7.49 -12.34
C TYR A 128 0.31 -8.40 -13.05
N GLY A 129 -0.98 -8.31 -12.70
CA GLY A 129 -2.05 -9.00 -13.42
C GLY A 129 -2.15 -8.55 -14.88
N ALA A 130 -2.02 -7.25 -15.15
CA ALA A 130 -2.07 -6.70 -16.51
C ALA A 130 -0.80 -6.95 -17.36
N THR A 131 0.27 -7.44 -16.74
CA THR A 131 1.59 -7.68 -17.37
C THR A 131 2.04 -9.13 -17.27
N ASP A 132 1.12 -10.07 -16.99
CA ASP A 132 1.35 -11.52 -16.93
C ASP A 132 2.37 -12.00 -15.87
N HIS A 133 2.61 -11.20 -14.82
CA HIS A 133 3.48 -11.54 -13.69
C HIS A 133 2.65 -12.17 -12.54
N LYS A 134 2.16 -13.39 -12.78
CA LYS A 134 1.16 -14.03 -11.91
C LYS A 134 1.63 -14.21 -10.47
N GLU A 135 2.87 -14.60 -10.22
CA GLU A 135 3.36 -14.84 -8.86
C GLU A 135 3.46 -13.56 -8.04
N GLU A 136 3.97 -12.49 -8.65
CA GLU A 136 4.08 -11.17 -8.04
C GLU A 136 2.71 -10.53 -7.79
N MET A 137 1.74 -10.79 -8.68
CA MET A 137 0.35 -10.45 -8.46
C MET A 137 -0.19 -11.14 -7.20
N LEU A 138 -0.06 -12.47 -7.09
CA LEU A 138 -0.55 -13.24 -5.93
C LEU A 138 0.13 -12.80 -4.62
N ASN A 139 1.44 -12.51 -4.66
CA ASN A 139 2.17 -11.96 -3.52
C ASN A 139 1.62 -10.58 -3.09
N SER A 140 1.29 -9.72 -4.06
CA SER A 140 0.71 -8.40 -3.78
C SER A 140 -0.71 -8.51 -3.22
N ILE A 141 -1.52 -9.46 -3.72
CA ILE A 141 -2.86 -9.75 -3.17
C ILE A 141 -2.76 -10.21 -1.72
N ARG A 142 -1.84 -11.14 -1.44
CA ARG A 142 -1.55 -11.59 -0.06
C ARG A 142 -1.28 -10.41 0.86
N ASP A 143 -0.32 -9.55 0.50
CA ASP A 143 0.10 -8.43 1.35
C ASP A 143 -1.07 -7.47 1.60
N CYS A 144 -1.91 -7.26 0.58
CA CYS A 144 -3.10 -6.44 0.66
C CYS A 144 -4.17 -6.99 1.61
N LEU A 145 -4.41 -8.30 1.59
CA LEU A 145 -5.37 -8.98 2.47
C LEU A 145 -4.87 -9.04 3.93
N ILE A 146 -3.56 -9.24 4.14
CA ILE A 146 -2.93 -9.16 5.47
C ILE A 146 -3.13 -7.76 6.07
N MET A 147 -3.07 -6.71 5.25
CA MET A 147 -3.33 -5.33 5.65
C MET A 147 -4.83 -5.00 5.82
N GLY A 148 -5.72 -5.99 5.78
CA GLY A 148 -7.13 -5.80 6.10
C GLY A 148 -8.03 -5.48 4.91
N LEU A 149 -7.52 -5.45 3.67
CA LEU A 149 -8.39 -5.24 2.51
C LEU A 149 -9.31 -6.46 2.31
N SER A 150 -10.55 -6.23 1.90
CA SER A 150 -11.51 -7.31 1.66
C SER A 150 -11.21 -8.06 0.36
N LYS A 151 -11.27 -9.40 0.38
CA LYS A 151 -11.20 -10.24 -0.83
C LYS A 151 -12.24 -9.87 -1.89
N ASN A 152 -13.41 -9.38 -1.48
CA ASN A 152 -14.49 -9.01 -2.39
C ASN A 152 -14.09 -7.88 -3.34
N ARG A 153 -13.15 -7.02 -2.93
CA ARG A 153 -12.63 -5.96 -3.81
C ARG A 153 -11.91 -6.54 -5.02
N PHE A 154 -11.21 -7.67 -4.88
CA PHE A 154 -10.57 -8.36 -6.01
C PHE A 154 -11.61 -9.07 -6.88
N LEU A 155 -12.60 -9.72 -6.28
CA LEU A 155 -13.67 -10.42 -7.02
C LEU A 155 -14.57 -9.47 -7.83
N GLN A 156 -14.65 -8.19 -7.45
CA GLN A 156 -15.49 -7.18 -8.12
C GLN A 156 -14.72 -6.31 -9.11
N ASP A 157 -13.39 -6.24 -9.00
CA ASP A 157 -12.59 -5.39 -9.89
C ASP A 157 -12.50 -6.02 -11.29
N LYS A 158 -12.78 -5.20 -12.31
CA LYS A 158 -12.79 -5.61 -13.72
C LYS A 158 -11.45 -6.21 -14.16
N ASP A 159 -10.33 -5.73 -13.59
CA ASP A 159 -9.00 -6.13 -14.01
C ASP A 159 -8.64 -7.53 -13.50
N PHE A 160 -9.39 -8.07 -12.52
CA PHE A 160 -9.17 -9.43 -12.01
C PHE A 160 -10.20 -10.46 -12.49
N GLN A 161 -11.21 -10.05 -13.28
CA GLN A 161 -12.30 -10.95 -13.67
C GLN A 161 -11.83 -12.18 -14.44
N HIS A 162 -10.75 -12.03 -15.22
CA HIS A 162 -10.16 -13.14 -15.97
C HIS A 162 -9.44 -14.19 -15.08
N PHE A 163 -9.14 -13.86 -13.82
CA PHE A 163 -8.54 -14.79 -12.85
C PHE A 163 -9.56 -15.52 -11.98
N ILE A 164 -10.87 -15.26 -12.09
CA ILE A 164 -11.87 -15.88 -11.19
C ILE A 164 -11.92 -17.41 -11.34
N GLN A 165 -11.56 -17.94 -12.51
CA GLN A 165 -11.46 -19.39 -12.75
C GLN A 165 -10.08 -19.98 -12.38
N ASP A 166 -9.11 -19.13 -12.02
CA ASP A 166 -7.77 -19.55 -11.64
C ASP A 166 -7.75 -20.05 -10.19
N SER A 167 -7.41 -21.32 -10.02
CA SER A 167 -7.39 -21.96 -8.70
C SER A 167 -6.42 -21.26 -7.74
N ASN A 168 -5.25 -20.82 -8.22
CA ASN A 168 -4.24 -20.18 -7.36
C ASN A 168 -4.71 -18.80 -6.89
N PHE A 169 -5.42 -18.07 -7.76
CA PHE A 169 -6.03 -16.78 -7.40
C PHE A 169 -7.10 -16.95 -6.32
N ILE A 170 -8.08 -17.84 -6.52
CA ILE A 170 -9.15 -18.08 -5.55
C ILE A 170 -8.60 -18.63 -4.23
N GLN A 171 -7.67 -19.60 -4.27
CA GLN A 171 -7.05 -20.13 -3.06
C GLN A 171 -6.30 -19.06 -2.26
N THR A 172 -5.59 -18.15 -2.94
CA THR A 172 -4.89 -17.03 -2.30
C THR A 172 -5.88 -16.10 -1.61
N LEU A 173 -6.97 -15.74 -2.29
CA LEU A 173 -8.03 -14.89 -1.71
C LEU A 173 -8.66 -15.52 -0.47
N GLU A 174 -9.04 -16.79 -0.53
CA GLU A 174 -9.67 -17.49 0.59
C GLU A 174 -8.73 -17.67 1.78
N LYS A 175 -7.49 -18.12 1.51
CA LYS A 175 -6.48 -18.35 2.56
C LYS A 175 -6.22 -17.07 3.36
N TYR A 176 -5.92 -15.97 2.69
CA TYR A 176 -5.55 -14.74 3.38
C TYR A 176 -6.75 -13.94 3.90
N HIS A 177 -7.96 -14.15 3.35
CA HIS A 177 -9.18 -13.67 3.98
C HIS A 177 -9.45 -14.35 5.32
N THR A 178 -9.30 -15.68 5.39
CA THR A 178 -9.46 -16.44 6.64
C THR A 178 -8.43 -16.00 7.67
N ILE A 179 -7.14 -15.88 7.27
CA ILE A 179 -6.09 -15.37 8.16
C ILE A 179 -6.45 -13.99 8.70
N ASN A 180 -6.85 -13.04 7.84
CA ASN A 180 -7.24 -11.70 8.27
C ASN A 180 -8.40 -11.74 9.27
N ASN A 181 -9.45 -12.53 9.02
CA ASN A 181 -10.58 -12.66 9.95
C ASN A 181 -10.14 -13.20 11.32
N GLU A 182 -9.26 -14.20 11.36
CA GLU A 182 -8.72 -14.74 12.61
C GLU A 182 -7.84 -13.72 13.35
N VAL A 183 -7.02 -12.93 12.62
CA VAL A 183 -6.25 -11.84 13.23
C VAL A 183 -7.18 -10.80 13.87
N GLN A 184 -8.24 -10.39 13.15
CA GLN A 184 -9.20 -9.41 13.68
C GLN A 184 -9.90 -9.95 14.93
N LYS A 185 -10.32 -11.22 14.93
CA LYS A 185 -10.91 -11.85 16.13
C LYS A 185 -9.94 -11.85 17.32
N ALA A 186 -8.68 -12.26 17.10
CA ALA A 186 -7.67 -12.30 18.15
C ALA A 186 -7.40 -10.90 18.76
N ILE A 187 -7.40 -9.86 17.92
CA ILE A 187 -7.29 -8.46 18.35
C ILE A 187 -8.51 -8.04 19.18
N GLU A 188 -9.72 -8.42 18.77
CA GLU A 188 -10.96 -8.12 19.49
C GLU A 188 -11.04 -8.84 20.84
N THR A 189 -10.45 -10.03 20.97
CA THR A 189 -10.51 -10.86 22.19
C THR A 189 -9.26 -10.76 23.09
N ILE A 190 -8.24 -9.99 22.71
CA ILE A 190 -6.91 -9.92 23.39
C ILE A 190 -6.33 -11.34 23.59
N ASP A 191 -6.52 -12.23 22.61
CA ASP A 191 -6.02 -13.61 22.69
C ASP A 191 -4.64 -13.72 22.06
N ILE A 192 -3.62 -13.56 22.90
CA ILE A 192 -2.20 -13.61 22.51
C ILE A 192 -1.83 -14.97 21.91
N GLN A 193 -2.40 -16.08 22.40
CA GLN A 193 -2.04 -17.42 21.92
C GLN A 193 -2.56 -17.67 20.50
N THR A 194 -3.79 -17.21 20.22
CA THR A 194 -4.34 -17.25 18.86
C THR A 194 -3.52 -16.37 17.92
N PHE A 195 -3.06 -15.20 18.38
CA PHE A 195 -2.19 -14.33 17.60
C PHE A 195 -0.85 -15.01 17.22
N GLU A 196 -0.18 -15.67 18.17
CA GLU A 196 1.07 -16.42 17.91
C GLU A 196 0.89 -17.56 16.90
N ASN A 197 -0.22 -18.30 17.00
CA ASN A 197 -0.56 -19.37 16.07
C ASN A 197 -0.79 -18.84 14.66
N ILE A 198 -1.46 -17.69 14.52
CA ILE A 198 -1.69 -17.06 13.22
C ILE A 198 -0.37 -16.54 12.61
N LEU A 199 0.49 -15.91 13.41
CA LEU A 199 1.80 -15.44 12.95
C LEU A 199 2.65 -16.57 12.35
N SER A 200 2.63 -17.76 12.97
CA SER A 200 3.34 -18.94 12.44
C SER A 200 2.80 -19.44 11.09
N SER A 201 1.55 -19.08 10.76
CA SER A 201 0.89 -19.44 9.50
C SER A 201 1.19 -18.47 8.36
N ILE A 202 1.86 -17.33 8.64
CA ILE A 202 2.27 -16.33 7.67
C ILE A 202 3.76 -16.57 7.33
N PRO A 203 4.10 -17.02 6.10
CA PRO A 203 5.46 -17.42 5.75
C PRO A 203 6.53 -16.32 5.89
N SER A 204 6.14 -15.05 5.97
CA SER A 204 7.04 -13.88 5.98
C SER A 204 7.31 -13.29 7.38
N PHE A 205 6.77 -13.85 8.46
CA PHE A 205 6.96 -13.29 9.81
C PHE A 205 8.12 -13.88 10.61
N TYR A 206 8.83 -14.89 10.09
CA TYR A 206 10.13 -15.23 10.65
C TYR A 206 11.13 -14.15 10.24
N PRO A 207 11.74 -13.41 11.18
CA PRO A 207 12.96 -12.71 10.85
C PRO A 207 13.93 -13.78 10.37
N CYS A 208 14.56 -13.57 9.21
CA CYS A 208 15.80 -14.26 8.91
C CYS A 208 16.69 -14.09 10.13
N LYS A 209 16.92 -15.19 10.87
CA LYS A 209 18.03 -15.25 11.81
C LYS A 209 19.29 -15.16 10.96
N SER A 210 19.88 -13.97 10.89
CA SER A 210 21.28 -13.76 10.53
C SER A 210 21.99 -13.19 11.73
#